data_AF-A0A024UQ26-F1
#
_entry.id   AF-A0A024UQ26-F1
#
_cell.length_a   1.000
_cell.length_b   1.000
_cell.length_c   1.000
_cell.angle_alpha   90.00
_cell.angle_beta   90.00
_cell.angle_gamma   90.00
#
_symmetry.space_group_name_H-M   'P 1'
#
loop_
_entity.id
_entity.type
_entity.pdbx_description
1 polymer ?
#
loop_
_entity_poly.entity_id
_entity_poly.type
_entity_poly.pdbx_seq_one_letter_code
_entity_poly.pdbx_strand_id
1 'polypeptide(L)'
;MDSLNPGQKVALFTAAGAFGGAAVGSVESVWRIPRLGQELPSFAKQLRGIGGRSVAFGSASFLFAAGEHVAHSIRSNDDVWNPFIGGLVAGVVPAVVKQNALWGLGAGIAVGTTMAFAHYFESGDSNKTPLEKWASRYDYLKKD
;
A
#
# COMPACT_ATOMS: atom_id res chain seq x y z
N MET A 1 -14.62 -7.45 2.65
CA MET A 1 -13.50 -8.00 3.46
C MET A 1 -13.87 -8.00 4.95
N ASP A 2 -15.17 -8.00 5.26
CA ASP A 2 -15.72 -7.48 6.51
C ASP A 2 -16.03 -8.56 7.55
N SER A 3 -15.63 -9.80 7.28
CA SER A 3 -15.83 -10.96 8.17
C SER A 3 -14.57 -11.42 8.91
N LEU A 4 -13.43 -10.74 8.73
CA LEU A 4 -12.14 -11.10 9.35
C LEU A 4 -11.89 -10.29 10.63
N ASN A 5 -11.44 -10.98 11.69
CA ASN A 5 -10.99 -10.35 12.94
C ASN A 5 -9.84 -9.35 12.62
N PRO A 6 -9.74 -8.16 13.25
CA PRO A 6 -8.72 -7.16 12.90
C PRO A 6 -7.29 -7.72 12.88
N GLY A 7 -6.96 -8.66 13.78
CA GLY A 7 -5.66 -9.34 13.77
C GLY A 7 -5.41 -10.18 12.51
N GLN A 8 -6.43 -10.82 11.96
CA GLN A 8 -6.34 -11.57 10.70
C GLN A 8 -6.25 -10.64 9.49
N LYS A 9 -6.95 -9.50 9.50
CA LYS A 9 -6.82 -8.47 8.45
C LYS A 9 -5.38 -7.93 8.42
N VAL A 10 -4.85 -7.53 9.57
CA VAL A 10 -3.45 -7.08 9.69
C VAL A 10 -2.46 -8.15 9.24
N ALA A 11 -2.65 -9.40 9.65
CA ALA A 11 -1.78 -10.51 9.23
C ALA A 11 -1.83 -10.74 7.71
N LEU A 12 -3.02 -10.69 7.10
CA LEU A 12 -3.22 -10.84 5.66
C LEU A 12 -2.54 -9.71 4.88
N PHE A 13 -2.74 -8.46 5.28
CA PHE A 13 -2.09 -7.30 4.66
C PHE A 13 -0.57 -7.35 4.80
N THR A 14 -0.08 -7.78 5.97
CA THR A 14 1.35 -7.96 6.22
C THR A 14 1.94 -9.05 5.32
N ALA A 15 1.25 -10.20 5.21
CA ALA A 15 1.68 -11.29 4.35
C ALA A 15 1.65 -10.88 2.88
N ALA A 16 0.57 -10.24 2.41
CA ALA A 16 0.46 -9.73 1.05
C ALA A 16 1.55 -8.71 0.73
N GLY A 17 1.85 -7.81 1.66
CA GLY A 17 2.97 -6.87 1.56
C GLY A 17 4.33 -7.58 1.48
N ALA A 18 4.55 -8.58 2.32
CA ALA A 18 5.79 -9.35 2.32
C ALA A 18 5.99 -10.12 1.00
N PHE A 19 4.93 -10.73 0.46
CA PHE A 19 4.95 -11.36 -0.86
C PHE A 19 5.21 -10.35 -1.97
N GLY A 20 4.54 -9.19 -1.95
CA GLY A 20 4.78 -8.11 -2.91
C GLY A 20 6.22 -7.62 -2.88
N GLY A 21 6.79 -7.42 -1.70
CA GLY A 21 8.20 -7.04 -1.53
C GLY A 21 9.18 -8.11 -2.01
N ALA A 22 8.86 -9.38 -1.81
CA ALA A 22 9.66 -10.48 -2.35
C ALA A 22 9.60 -10.53 -3.88
N ALA A 23 8.43 -10.31 -4.49
CA ALA A 23 8.27 -10.25 -5.93
C ALA A 23 9.07 -9.08 -6.55
N VAL A 24 8.95 -7.88 -5.98
CA VAL A 24 9.75 -6.70 -6.41
C VAL A 24 11.24 -6.96 -6.22
N GLY A 25 11.64 -7.56 -5.09
CA GLY A 25 13.03 -7.93 -4.86
C GLY A 25 13.56 -8.95 -5.86
N SER A 26 12.73 -9.90 -6.29
CA SER A 26 13.07 -10.88 -7.32
C SER A 26 13.30 -10.20 -8.68
N VAL A 27 12.39 -9.32 -9.11
CA VAL A 27 12.57 -8.54 -10.35
C VAL A 27 13.85 -7.72 -10.29
N GLU A 28 14.07 -6.97 -9.21
CA GLU A 28 15.30 -6.18 -9.06
C GLU A 28 16.59 -7.03 -9.07
N SER A 29 16.52 -8.29 -8.64
CA SER A 29 17.68 -9.19 -8.66
C SER A 29 18.11 -9.54 -10.09
N VAL A 30 17.15 -9.69 -11.01
CA VAL A 30 17.40 -9.94 -12.45
C VAL A 30 18.02 -8.72 -13.11
N TRP A 31 17.59 -7.52 -12.73
CA TRP A 31 18.07 -6.26 -13.32
C TRP A 31 19.45 -5.83 -12.79
N ARG A 32 19.91 -6.44 -11.70
CA ARG A 32 21.22 -6.18 -11.08
C ARG A 32 22.34 -7.12 -11.53
N ILE A 33 22.08 -8.04 -12.47
CA ILE A 33 23.12 -8.94 -12.98
C ILE A 33 24.24 -8.09 -13.61
N PRO A 34 25.47 -8.11 -13.06
CA PRO A 34 26.57 -7.34 -13.61
C PRO A 34 26.92 -7.86 -15.01
N ARG A 35 27.31 -6.95 -15.91
CA ARG A 35 27.79 -7.32 -17.25
C ARG A 35 29.02 -8.23 -17.14
N LEU A 36 29.18 -9.15 -18.09
CA LEU A 36 30.23 -10.19 -18.15
C LEU A 36 31.61 -9.64 -17.72
N GLY A 37 32.14 -10.15 -16.60
CA GLY A 37 33.49 -9.84 -16.12
C GLY A 37 33.64 -9.47 -14.63
N GLN A 38 32.54 -9.23 -13.89
CA GLN A 38 32.59 -9.04 -12.43
C GLN A 38 32.07 -10.26 -11.68
N GLU A 39 32.67 -10.57 -10.52
CA GLU A 39 32.24 -11.66 -9.65
C GLU A 39 30.73 -11.62 -9.42
N LEU A 40 30.03 -12.70 -9.77
CA LEU A 40 28.60 -12.84 -9.54
C LEU A 40 28.34 -12.64 -8.04
N PRO A 41 27.45 -11.69 -7.65
CA PRO A 41 27.13 -11.51 -6.24
C PRO A 41 26.58 -12.83 -5.70
N SER A 42 27.22 -13.35 -4.65
CA SER A 42 26.80 -14.57 -3.95
C SER A 42 25.28 -14.62 -3.80
N PHE A 43 24.70 -15.79 -4.07
CA PHE A 43 23.27 -16.05 -3.90
C PHE A 43 22.75 -15.57 -2.53
N ALA A 44 23.56 -15.66 -1.48
CA ALA A 44 23.22 -15.17 -0.14
C ALA A 44 23.02 -13.63 -0.09
N LYS A 45 23.77 -12.86 -0.88
CA LYS A 45 23.58 -11.39 -0.99
C LYS A 45 22.31 -11.05 -1.76
N GLN A 46 21.98 -11.83 -2.79
CA GLN A 46 20.71 -11.68 -3.52
C GLN A 46 19.52 -12.02 -2.62
N LEU A 47 19.58 -13.14 -1.88
CA LEU A 47 18.53 -13.56 -0.96
C LEU A 47 18.34 -12.57 0.20
N ARG A 48 19.42 -11.98 0.72
CA ARG A 48 19.33 -10.86 1.68
C ARG A 48 18.67 -9.61 1.08
N GLY A 49 18.95 -9.30 -0.19
CA GLY A 49 18.30 -8.19 -0.89
C GLY A 49 16.80 -8.40 -1.09
N ILE A 50 16.39 -9.62 -1.44
CA ILE A 50 14.98 -10.00 -1.57
C ILE A 50 14.29 -9.99 -0.19
N GLY A 51 14.91 -10.62 0.81
CA GLY A 51 14.40 -10.67 2.18
C GLY A 51 14.26 -9.28 2.81
N GLY A 52 15.25 -8.40 2.62
CA GLY A 52 15.19 -7.02 3.10
C GLY A 52 14.03 -6.23 2.51
N ARG A 53 13.73 -6.41 1.22
CA ARG A 53 12.55 -5.81 0.57
C ARG A 53 11.25 -6.42 1.04
N SER A 54 11.19 -7.74 1.21
CA SER A 54 10.02 -8.42 1.76
C SER A 54 9.65 -7.88 3.15
N VAL A 55 10.63 -7.71 4.02
CA VAL A 55 10.43 -7.12 5.36
C VAL A 55 9.99 -5.65 5.28
N ALA A 56 10.59 -4.86 4.39
CA ALA A 56 10.21 -3.46 4.21
C ALA A 56 8.75 -3.31 3.73
N PHE A 57 8.33 -4.05 2.70
CA PHE A 57 6.95 -3.97 2.21
C PHE A 57 5.95 -4.62 3.17
N GLY A 58 6.34 -5.71 3.86
CA GLY A 58 5.53 -6.31 4.91
C GLY A 58 5.29 -5.37 6.08
N SER A 59 6.33 -4.70 6.58
CA SER A 59 6.20 -3.72 7.67
C SER A 59 5.40 -2.49 7.26
N ALA A 60 5.54 -2.01 6.00
CA ALA A 60 4.72 -0.90 5.50
C ALA A 60 3.24 -1.28 5.44
N SER A 61 2.93 -2.50 5.02
CA SER A 61 1.55 -3.01 4.94
C SER A 61 0.96 -3.29 6.32
N PHE A 62 1.77 -3.74 7.28
CA PHE A 62 1.39 -3.85 8.68
C PHE A 62 1.02 -2.48 9.27
N LEU A 63 1.89 -1.48 9.08
CA LEU A 63 1.66 -0.12 9.56
C LEU A 63 0.46 0.55 8.89
N PHE A 64 0.25 0.27 7.61
CA PHE A 64 -0.96 0.68 6.90
C PHE A 64 -2.23 0.14 7.57
N ALA A 65 -2.32 -1.18 7.71
CA ALA A 65 -3.51 -1.83 8.26
C ALA A 65 -3.75 -1.45 9.72
N ALA A 66 -2.68 -1.38 10.53
CA ALA A 66 -2.77 -0.91 11.91
C ALA A 66 -3.22 0.56 11.99
N GLY A 67 -2.65 1.42 11.14
CA GLY A 67 -3.00 2.85 11.08
C GLY A 67 -4.44 3.09 10.64
N GLU A 68 -4.92 2.35 9.63
CA GLU A 68 -6.31 2.38 9.17
C GLU A 68 -7.26 1.92 10.29
N HIS A 69 -6.94 0.83 10.99
CA HIS A 69 -7.76 0.34 12.10
C HIS A 69 -7.84 1.33 13.27
N VAL A 70 -6.72 2.00 13.61
CA VAL A 70 -6.70 3.03 14.66
C VAL A 70 -7.46 4.28 14.21
N ALA A 71 -7.32 4.70 12.96
CA ALA A 71 -8.09 5.83 12.43
C ALA A 71 -9.61 5.53 12.47
N HIS A 72 -9.99 4.32 12.07
CA HIS A 72 -11.37 3.87 12.10
C HIS A 72 -11.93 3.79 13.54
N SER A 73 -11.14 3.29 14.51
CA SER A 73 -11.60 3.18 15.89
C SER A 73 -11.83 4.54 16.56
N ILE A 74 -11.00 5.54 16.25
CA ILE A 74 -11.14 6.89 16.80
C ILE A 74 -12.32 7.63 16.16
N ARG A 75 -12.48 7.53 14.84
CA ARG A 75 -13.48 8.32 14.10
C ARG A 75 -14.85 7.63 14.00
N SER A 76 -14.91 6.31 14.19
CA SER A 76 -16.11 5.47 14.06
C SER A 76 -16.93 5.72 12.78
N ASN A 77 -16.28 6.22 11.73
CA ASN A 77 -16.86 6.48 10.41
C ASN A 77 -15.98 5.80 9.38
N ASP A 78 -16.59 5.17 8.37
CA ASP A 78 -15.86 4.54 7.27
C ASP A 78 -15.68 5.53 6.11
N ASP A 79 -14.77 6.48 6.29
CA ASP A 79 -14.46 7.52 5.32
C ASP A 79 -13.13 7.25 4.61
N VAL A 80 -12.97 7.81 3.40
CA VAL A 80 -11.70 7.85 2.64
C VAL A 80 -10.49 8.37 3.42
N TRP A 81 -10.69 9.06 4.53
CA TRP A 81 -9.62 9.53 5.42
C TRP A 81 -8.95 8.42 6.22
N ASN A 82 -9.65 7.33 6.54
CA ASN A 82 -9.06 6.21 7.29
C ASN A 82 -7.91 5.53 6.50
N PRO A 83 -8.12 5.09 5.25
CA PRO A 83 -7.04 4.53 4.44
C PRO A 83 -6.00 5.59 4.07
N PHE A 84 -6.37 6.88 3.97
CA PHE A 84 -5.40 7.96 3.78
C PHE A 84 -4.40 8.05 4.94
N ILE A 85 -4.90 8.05 6.18
CA ILE A 85 -4.07 8.10 7.39
C ILE A 85 -3.22 6.84 7.50
N GLY A 86 -3.80 5.66 7.23
CA GLY A 86 -3.03 4.41 7.14
C GLY A 86 -1.88 4.51 6.15
N GLY A 87 -2.12 5.11 4.97
CA GLY A 87 -1.09 5.32 3.95
C GLY A 87 0.01 6.30 4.37
N LEU A 88 -0.33 7.37 5.08
CA LEU A 88 0.67 8.28 5.65
C LEU A 88 1.56 7.58 6.67
N VAL A 89 1.00 6.74 7.55
CA VAL A 89 1.75 5.98 8.55
C VAL A 89 2.66 4.94 7.88
N ALA A 90 2.20 4.30 6.81
CA ALA A 90 3.02 3.37 6.02
C ALA A 90 4.28 4.05 5.42
N GLY A 91 4.21 5.36 5.15
CA GLY A 91 5.33 6.19 4.68
C GLY A 91 6.52 6.28 5.64
N VAL A 92 6.34 5.92 6.91
CA VAL A 92 7.45 5.84 7.88
C VAL A 92 8.49 4.80 7.46
N VAL A 93 8.06 3.70 6.84
CA VAL A 93 8.97 2.62 6.43
C VAL A 93 9.97 3.06 5.37
N PRO A 94 9.57 3.63 4.22
CA PRO A 94 10.53 4.15 3.26
C PRO A 94 11.40 5.27 3.84
N ALA A 95 10.91 6.06 4.80
CA ALA A 95 11.72 7.04 5.51
C ALA A 95 12.89 6.39 6.26
N VAL A 96 12.61 5.31 6.99
CA VAL A 96 13.61 4.54 7.76
C VAL A 96 14.56 3.78 6.82
N VAL A 97 14.01 3.10 5.80
CA VAL A 97 14.81 2.28 4.86
C VAL A 97 15.77 3.13 4.03
N LYS A 98 15.35 4.33 3.61
CA LYS A 98 16.19 5.26 2.84
C LYS A 98 16.93 6.28 3.71
N GLN A 99 16.70 6.27 5.03
CA GLN A 99 17.21 7.27 5.97
C GLN A 99 16.95 8.71 5.51
N ASN A 100 15.80 8.93 4.86
CA ASN A 100 15.47 10.22 4.27
C ASN A 100 13.96 10.49 4.41
N ALA A 101 13.64 11.55 5.15
CA ALA A 101 12.27 11.95 5.43
C ALA A 101 11.47 12.35 4.18
N LEU A 102 12.11 12.90 3.14
CA LEU A 102 11.44 13.26 1.88
C LEU A 102 10.88 12.04 1.15
N TRP A 103 11.64 10.94 1.14
CA TRP A 103 11.16 9.68 0.57
C TRP A 103 10.01 9.10 1.38
N GLY A 104 10.01 9.30 2.69
CA GLY A 104 8.91 8.92 3.57
C GLY A 104 7.62 9.70 3.30
N LEU A 105 7.72 11.02 3.26
CA LEU A 105 6.57 11.90 2.99
C LEU A 105 6.01 11.69 1.58
N GLY A 106 6.86 11.61 0.57
CA GLY A 106 6.45 11.37 -0.81
C GLY A 106 5.74 10.02 -0.96
N ALA A 107 6.30 8.96 -0.39
CA ALA A 107 5.68 7.64 -0.41
C ALA A 107 4.39 7.59 0.40
N GLY A 108 4.35 8.21 1.58
CA GLY A 108 3.16 8.27 2.44
C GLY A 108 1.99 8.98 1.76
N ILE A 109 2.24 10.14 1.13
CA ILE A 109 1.22 10.88 0.38
C ILE A 109 0.75 10.07 -0.83
N ALA A 110 1.67 9.46 -1.59
CA ALA A 110 1.32 8.66 -2.76
C ALA A 110 0.45 7.45 -2.37
N VAL A 111 0.85 6.70 -1.35
CA VAL A 111 0.11 5.53 -0.86
C VAL A 111 -1.24 5.96 -0.26
N GLY A 112 -1.25 6.98 0.59
CA GLY A 112 -2.48 7.51 1.18
C GLY A 112 -3.48 7.98 0.12
N THR A 113 -3.03 8.73 -0.88
CA THR A 113 -3.90 9.19 -1.97
C THR A 113 -4.42 8.03 -2.81
N THR A 114 -3.56 7.05 -3.11
CA THR A 114 -3.95 5.86 -3.90
C THR A 114 -4.98 5.02 -3.15
N MET A 115 -4.81 4.83 -1.85
CA MET A 115 -5.73 4.03 -1.03
C MET A 115 -7.02 4.77 -0.73
N ALA A 116 -6.98 6.09 -0.52
CA ALA A 116 -8.18 6.92 -0.44
C ALA A 116 -8.97 6.89 -1.76
N PHE A 117 -8.28 6.94 -2.90
CA PHE A 117 -8.90 6.81 -4.20
C PHE A 117 -9.52 5.41 -4.37
N ALA A 118 -8.78 4.34 -4.10
CA ALA A 118 -9.31 2.97 -4.16
C ALA A 118 -10.56 2.81 -3.28
N HIS A 119 -10.50 3.30 -2.04
CA HIS A 119 -11.63 3.26 -1.11
C HIS A 119 -12.80 4.11 -1.61
N TYR A 120 -12.61 5.26 -2.25
CA TYR A 120 -13.71 6.02 -2.87
C TYR A 120 -14.45 5.22 -3.97
N PHE A 121 -13.70 4.47 -4.78
CA PHE A 121 -14.30 3.65 -5.83
C PHE A 121 -15.00 2.41 -5.26
N GLU A 122 -14.49 1.86 -4.16
CA GLU A 122 -15.02 0.66 -3.48
C GLU A 122 -16.21 0.97 -2.56
N SER A 123 -16.17 2.08 -1.81
CA SER A 123 -17.21 2.50 -0.85
C SER A 123 -18.42 3.16 -1.49
N GLY A 124 -18.33 3.59 -2.75
CA GLY A 124 -19.51 4.09 -3.47
C GLY A 124 -20.39 2.93 -3.94
N ASP A 125 -21.55 2.77 -3.31
CA ASP A 125 -22.75 2.05 -3.80
C ASP A 125 -22.47 0.77 -4.63
N SER A 126 -22.61 -0.39 -3.98
CA SER A 126 -22.57 -1.74 -4.57
C SER A 126 -23.63 -2.00 -5.66
N ASN A 127 -24.37 -0.99 -6.10
CA ASN A 127 -25.44 -1.06 -7.10
C ASN A 127 -25.21 -0.21 -8.37
N LYS A 128 -24.07 0.48 -8.53
CA LYS A 128 -23.82 1.33 -9.72
C LYS A 128 -22.48 1.03 -10.36
N THR A 129 -22.50 0.73 -11.66
CA THR A 129 -21.29 0.53 -12.46
C THR A 129 -20.43 1.80 -12.50
N PRO A 130 -19.09 1.70 -12.70
CA PRO A 130 -18.21 2.88 -12.73
C PRO A 130 -18.64 3.95 -13.74
N LEU A 131 -19.25 3.51 -14.85
CA LEU A 131 -19.86 4.37 -15.88
C LEU A 131 -21.05 5.17 -15.35
N GLU A 132 -21.92 4.57 -14.54
CA GLU A 132 -23.09 5.24 -13.96
C GLU A 132 -22.70 6.27 -12.89
N LYS A 133 -21.62 6.06 -12.14
CA LYS A 133 -21.05 7.08 -11.23
C LYS A 133 -20.52 8.30 -12.00
N TRP A 134 -19.91 8.06 -13.16
CA TRP A 134 -19.39 9.14 -14.00
C TRP A 134 -20.53 9.89 -14.71
N ALA A 135 -21.58 9.16 -15.12
CA ALA A 135 -22.77 9.72 -15.73
C ALA A 135 -23.62 10.55 -14.75
N SER A 136 -23.81 10.06 -13.51
CA SER A 136 -24.60 10.76 -12.47
C SER A 136 -23.93 12.05 -11.98
N ARG A 137 -22.63 12.23 -12.27
CA ARG A 137 -21.92 13.49 -12.05
C ARG A 137 -22.51 14.66 -12.85
N TYR A 138 -23.32 14.43 -13.88
CA TYR A 138 -23.97 15.51 -14.64
C TYR A 138 -25.48 15.58 -14.42
N ASP A 139 -26.06 14.69 -13.60
CA ASP A 139 -27.51 14.70 -13.34
C ASP A 139 -27.94 15.92 -12.51
N TYR A 140 -27.06 16.51 -11.70
CA TYR A 140 -27.38 17.77 -11.01
C TYR A 140 -27.49 18.98 -11.95
N LEU A 141 -27.02 18.87 -13.20
CA LEU A 141 -27.16 19.90 -14.24
C LEU A 141 -28.43 19.71 -15.10
N LYS A 142 -29.16 18.60 -14.92
CA LYS A 142 -30.43 18.30 -15.63
C LYS A 142 -31.68 18.66 -14.82
N LYS A 143 -31.56 19.47 -13.78
CA LYS A 143 -32.73 20.03 -13.11
C LYS A 143 -33.33 21.13 -14.01
N ASP A 144 -34.47 20.80 -14.62
CA ASP A 144 -35.45 21.76 -15.14
C ASP A 144 -35.93 22.71 -14.01
#